data_AF-A0AAD1M624-F1
#
_entry.id   AF-A0AAD1M624-F1
#
_cell.length_a   1.000
_cell.length_b   1.000
_cell.length_c   1.000
_cell.angle_alpha   90.00
_cell.angle_beta   90.00
_cell.angle_gamma   90.00
#
_symmetry.space_group_name_H-M   'P 1'
#
loop_
_entity.id
_entity.type
_entity.pdbx_description
1 polymer ?
#
loop_
_entity_poly.entity_id
_entity_poly.type
_entity_poly.pdbx_seq_one_letter_code
_entity_poly.pdbx_strand_id
1 'polypeptide(L)' 'MTGSATQATVWSSTFVPSKSPYPEFGQDGYSVAWVDTDAGRFQVLVEGAQPVPGTVGRLLTQTLGEDAVELFVADPA' A
#
# COMPACT_ATOMS: atom_id res chain seq x y z
N MET A 1 -18.56 6.82 -3.77
CA MET A 1 -17.83 6.56 -5.03
C MET A 1 -16.89 5.42 -4.76
N THR A 2 -17.24 4.21 -5.17
CA THR A 2 -16.38 3.03 -5.06
C THR A 2 -15.35 3.14 -6.18
N GLY A 3 -14.13 3.57 -5.86
CA GLY A 3 -13.00 3.46 -6.78
C GLY A 3 -12.82 1.99 -7.15
N SER A 4 -12.63 1.71 -8.44
CA SER A 4 -12.31 0.38 -8.93
C SER A 4 -11.03 -0.13 -8.26
N ALA A 5 -11.12 -1.21 -7.48
CA ALA A 5 -9.97 -1.81 -6.83
C ALA A 5 -9.11 -2.54 -7.87
N THR A 6 -7.90 -2.04 -8.14
CA THR A 6 -6.96 -2.60 -9.13
C THR A 6 -6.17 -3.74 -8.50
N GLN A 7 -6.13 -4.91 -9.15
CA GLN A 7 -5.31 -6.03 -8.67
C GLN A 7 -3.82 -5.69 -8.77
N ALA A 8 -3.06 -6.08 -7.76
CA ALA A 8 -1.63 -5.82 -7.68
C ALA A 8 -0.88 -7.00 -7.04
N THR A 9 0.37 -7.20 -7.44
CA THR A 9 1.27 -8.20 -6.83
C THR A 9 2.51 -7.51 -6.29
N VAL A 10 2.89 -7.80 -5.05
CA VAL A 10 4.08 -7.22 -4.41
C VAL A 10 5.33 -7.72 -5.12
N TRP A 11 6.13 -6.80 -5.64
CA TRP A 11 7.47 -7.09 -6.16
C TRP A 11 8.53 -7.01 -5.07
N SER A 12 8.49 -5.95 -4.25
CA SER A 12 9.34 -5.79 -3.08
C SER A 12 8.66 -4.92 -2.02
N SER A 13 9.09 -5.04 -0.78
CA SER A 13 8.55 -4.25 0.34
C SER A 13 9.66 -3.88 1.32
N THR A 14 9.43 -2.78 2.04
CA THR A 14 10.31 -2.30 3.10
C THR A 14 9.48 -1.79 4.26
N PHE A 15 9.83 -2.20 5.47
CA PHE A 15 9.36 -1.54 6.69
C PHE A 15 10.24 -0.35 7.04
N VAL A 16 9.60 0.79 7.29
CA VAL A 16 10.23 2.05 7.71
C VAL A 16 9.98 2.22 9.20
N PRO A 17 11.02 2.11 10.07
CA PRO A 17 10.88 2.21 11.52
C PRO A 17 10.86 3.67 11.98
N SER A 18 10.04 4.49 11.32
CA SER A 18 9.81 5.89 11.67
C SER A 18 8.36 6.25 11.39
N LYS A 19 7.90 7.35 11.98
CA LYS A 19 6.57 7.89 11.71
C LYS A 19 6.37 8.14 10.22
N SER A 20 5.19 7.78 9.73
CA SER A 20 4.72 8.20 8.41
C SER A 20 4.65 9.73 8.34
N PRO A 21 4.83 10.33 7.14
CA PRO A 21 4.49 11.73 6.92
C PRO A 21 2.99 12.01 7.10
N TYR A 22 2.13 10.99 6.99
CA TYR A 22 0.69 11.09 7.24
C TYR A 22 0.37 10.83 8.72
N PRO A 23 -0.10 11.83 9.50
CA PRO A 23 -0.33 11.71 10.94
C PRO A 23 -1.29 10.58 11.37
N GLU A 24 -2.27 10.25 10.53
CA GLU A 24 -3.25 9.19 10.76
C GLU A 24 -2.76 7.78 10.41
N PHE A 25 -1.56 7.66 9.83
CA PHE A 25 -1.03 6.39 9.34
C PHE A 25 0.33 6.11 9.98
N GLY A 26 0.61 4.86 10.35
CA GLY A 26 1.98 4.41 10.62
C GLY A 26 2.79 5.20 11.65
N GLN A 27 2.15 5.63 12.75
CA GLN A 27 2.83 6.42 13.79
C GLN A 27 3.84 5.61 14.61
N ASP A 28 3.76 4.29 14.55
CA ASP A 28 4.73 3.35 15.16
C ASP A 28 5.66 2.72 14.11
N GLY A 29 5.69 3.27 12.89
CA GLY A 29 6.32 2.68 11.72
C GLY A 29 5.29 2.29 10.65
N TYR A 30 5.75 2.20 9.41
CA TYR A 30 4.89 1.87 8.27
C TYR A 30 5.62 1.05 7.22
N SER A 31 4.87 0.39 6.36
CA SER A 31 5.43 -0.35 5.23
C SER A 31 5.12 0.35 3.91
N VAL A 32 6.08 0.29 3.00
CA VAL A 32 5.92 0.64 1.58
C VAL A 32 6.18 -0.59 0.73
N ALA A 33 5.52 -0.67 -0.41
CA ALA A 33 5.73 -1.73 -1.39
C ALA A 33 5.87 -1.16 -2.80
N TRP A 34 6.72 -1.81 -3.59
CA TRP A 34 6.62 -1.76 -5.03
C TRP A 34 5.71 -2.88 -5.48
N VAL A 35 4.66 -2.55 -6.23
CA VAL A 35 3.68 -3.52 -6.72
C VAL A 35 3.59 -3.48 -8.24
N ASP A 36 3.41 -4.64 -8.84
CA ASP A 36 3.11 -4.80 -10.27
C ASP A 36 1.59 -4.84 -10.48
N THR A 37 1.10 -4.02 -11.41
CA THR A 37 -0.27 -4.01 -11.92
C THR A 37 -0.26 -4.08 -13.44
N ASP A 38 -1.44 -4.20 -14.06
CA ASP A 38 -1.59 -4.17 -15.51
C ASP A 38 -1.13 -2.85 -16.15
N ALA A 39 -1.12 -1.76 -15.36
CA ALA A 39 -0.67 -0.45 -15.80
C ALA A 39 0.84 -0.20 -15.60
N GLY A 40 1.54 -1.10 -14.90
CA GLY A 40 2.96 -1.00 -14.62
C GLY A 40 3.30 -1.19 -13.14
N ARG A 41 4.50 -0.72 -12.75
CA ARG A 41 5.01 -0.87 -11.39
C ARG A 41 4.94 0.45 -10.64
N PHE A 42 4.34 0.42 -9.46
CA PHE A 42 4.09 1.61 -8.63
C PHE A 42 4.58 1.41 -7.20
N GLN A 43 5.03 2.49 -6.57
CA GLN A 43 5.32 2.50 -5.13
C GLN A 43 4.08 2.98 -4.38
N VAL A 44 3.68 2.23 -3.36
CA VAL A 44 2.46 2.46 -2.58
C VAL A 44 2.71 2.27 -1.08
N LEU A 45 1.87 2.88 -0.26
CA LEU A 45 1.78 2.53 1.16
C LEU A 45 1.14 1.15 1.30
N VAL A 46 1.43 0.44 2.38
CA VAL A 46 0.81 -0.87 2.66
C VAL A 46 -0.08 -0.76 3.88
N GLU A 47 -1.35 -1.10 3.72
CA GLU A 47 -2.26 -1.27 4.85
C GLU A 47 -1.90 -2.54 5.65
N GLY A 48 -1.56 -2.36 6.93
CA GLY A 48 -1.26 -3.46 7.85
C GLY A 48 0.21 -3.89 7.84
N ALA A 49 0.42 -5.21 7.93
CA ALA A 49 1.76 -5.80 8.08
C ALA A 49 2.56 -5.73 6.77
N GLN A 50 3.90 -5.70 6.87
CA GLN A 50 4.78 -5.75 5.70
C GLN A 50 4.52 -7.04 4.89
N PRO A 51 4.11 -6.95 3.61
CA PRO A 51 3.90 -8.12 2.77
C PRO A 51 5.24 -8.65 2.24
N VAL A 52 5.25 -9.87 1.75
CA VAL A 52 6.44 -10.46 1.10
C VAL A 52 6.32 -10.38 -0.43
N PRO A 53 7.43 -10.45 -1.19
CA PRO A 53 7.35 -10.57 -2.64
C PRO A 53 6.44 -11.73 -3.07
N GLY A 54 5.57 -11.49 -4.04
CA GLY A 54 4.56 -12.42 -4.53
C GLY A 54 3.21 -12.35 -3.80
N THR A 55 3.08 -11.58 -2.70
CA THR A 55 1.77 -11.34 -2.08
C THR A 55 0.83 -10.65 -3.07
N VAL A 56 -0.35 -11.23 -3.29
CA VAL A 56 -1.41 -10.69 -4.13
C VAL A 56 -2.36 -9.84 -3.29
N GLY A 57 -2.86 -8.76 -3.87
CA GLY A 57 -3.81 -7.88 -3.23
C GLY A 57 -4.38 -6.84 -4.19
N ARG A 58 -4.82 -5.73 -3.65
CA ARG A 58 -5.51 -4.67 -4.39
C ARG A 58 -5.02 -3.29 -4.00
N LEU A 59 -5.07 -2.37 -4.95
CA LEU A 59 -4.91 -0.94 -4.71
C LEU A 59 -6.25 -0.32 -4.32
N LEU A 60 -6.25 0.40 -3.21
CA LEU A 60 -7.34 1.24 -2.74
C LEU A 60 -6.87 2.69 -2.62
N THR A 61 -7.68 3.62 -3.08
CA THR A 61 -7.43 5.04 -2.82
C THR A 61 -8.07 5.42 -1.48
N GLN A 62 -7.27 5.95 -0.57
CA GLN A 62 -7.73 6.51 0.70
C GLN A 62 -7.27 7.96 0.83
N THR A 63 -8.09 8.80 1.44
CA THR A 63 -7.69 10.15 1.81
C THR A 63 -6.87 10.11 3.10
N LEU A 64 -5.63 10.59 3.04
CA LEU A 64 -4.75 10.81 4.19
C LEU A 64 -4.40 12.30 4.23
N GLY A 65 -4.90 13.01 5.24
CA GLY A 65 -4.89 14.46 5.31
C GLY A 65 -5.73 15.06 4.19
N GLU A 66 -5.06 15.79 3.30
CA GLU A 66 -5.67 16.39 2.10
C GLU A 66 -5.33 15.59 0.82
N ASP A 67 -4.48 14.56 0.92
CA ASP A 67 -3.99 13.80 -0.22
C ASP A 67 -4.87 12.57 -0.48
N ALA A 68 -5.12 12.27 -1.76
CA ALA A 68 -5.62 10.97 -2.20
C ALA A 68 -4.44 10.04 -2.45
N VAL A 69 -4.25 9.07 -1.57
CA VAL A 69 -3.10 8.15 -1.58
C VAL A 69 -3.54 6.75 -1.99
N GLU A 70 -2.74 6.06 -2.81
CA GLU A 70 -2.94 4.65 -3.10
C GLU A 70 -2.27 3.77 -2.05
N LEU A 71 -3.06 2.84 -1.49
CA LEU A 71 -2.62 1.83 -0.53
C LEU A 71 -2.77 0.46 -1.16
N PHE A 72 -1.78 -0.39 -0.91
CA PHE A 72 -1.89 -1.83 -1.13
C PHE A 72 -2.52 -2.50 0.07
N VAL A 73 -3.52 -3.33 -0.19
CA VAL A 73 -4.17 -4.20 0.80
C VAL A 73 -4.01 -5.64 0.32
N ALA A 74 -3.41 -6.49 1.14
CA ALA A 74 -3.29 -7.91 0.83
C ALA A 74 -4.66 -8.57 0.78
N ASP A 75 -4.89 -9.43 -0.23
CA ASP A 75 -6.11 -10.24 -0.25
C ASP A 75 -6.10 -11.21 0.96
N PRO A 76 -7.28 -11.54 1.51
CA PRO A 76 -7.37 -12.54 2.57
C PRO A 76 -6.88 -13.91 2.07
N ALA A 77 -6.19 -14.63 2.95
CA ALA A 77 -5.70 -15.99 2.70
C ALA A 77 -6.82 -17.04 2.70
#